data_AF-A0A7J9XWP9-F1
#
_entry.id   AF-A0A7J9XWP9-F1
#
_cell.length_a   1.000
_cell.length_b   1.000
_cell.length_c   1.000
_cell.angle_alpha   90.00
_cell.angle_beta   90.00
_cell.angle_gamma   90.00
#
_symmetry.space_group_name_H-M   'P 1'
#
loop_
_entity.id
_entity.type
_entity.pdbx_description
1 polymer ?
#
loop_
_entity_poly.entity_id
_entity_poly.type
_entity_poly.pdbx_seq_one_letter_code
_entity_poly.pdbx_strand_id
1 'polypeptide(L)'
;MQAARTVAAEAGVSLEVRQGERPPWHPGRCAELRLGGEVVGYAGELHPRVLASWGLPARTCAAELDLSALPVTEVPPVTGPEISAYPPAYLDVALVVARSVPVSPSCCHVCPSSTDV
;
A
#
# COMPACT_ATOMS: atom_id res chain seq x y z
N MET A 1 5.13 5.75 0.55
CA MET A 1 4.39 4.48 0.75
C MET A 1 3.33 4.27 -0.33
N GLN A 2 2.32 5.14 -0.46
CA GLN A 2 1.26 5.00 -1.49
C GLN A 2 1.83 4.83 -2.91
N ALA A 3 2.80 5.66 -3.31
CA ALA A 3 3.41 5.61 -4.63
C ALA A 3 4.02 4.23 -4.99
N ALA A 4 4.74 3.60 -4.06
CA ALA A 4 5.30 2.27 -4.28
C ALA A 4 4.22 1.18 -4.40
N ARG A 5 3.12 1.31 -3.63
CA ARG A 5 1.97 0.41 -3.74
C ARG A 5 1.25 0.57 -5.08
N THR A 6 1.14 1.79 -5.60
CA THR A 6 0.56 2.05 -6.92
C THR A 6 1.38 1.37 -8.01
N VAL A 7 2.70 1.55 -8.02
CA VAL A 7 3.57 0.89 -9.02
C VAL A 7 3.45 -0.64 -8.93
N ALA A 8 3.40 -1.20 -7.72
CA ALA A 8 3.21 -2.62 -7.52
C ALA A 8 1.86 -3.13 -8.04
N ALA A 9 0.78 -2.39 -7.77
CA ALA A 9 -0.56 -2.73 -8.25
C ALA A 9 -0.64 -2.75 -9.78
N GLU A 10 -0.05 -1.76 -10.45
CA GLU A 10 0.02 -1.71 -11.92
C GLU A 10 0.86 -2.86 -12.50
N ALA A 11 1.92 -3.29 -11.79
CA ALA A 11 2.70 -4.46 -12.15
C ALA A 11 2.02 -5.80 -11.77
N GLY A 12 0.82 -5.77 -11.18
CA GLY A 12 0.08 -6.97 -10.77
C GLY A 12 0.69 -7.70 -9.57
N VAL A 13 1.54 -7.04 -8.77
CA VAL A 13 2.26 -7.64 -7.65
C VAL A 13 1.90 -7.01 -6.31
N SER A 14 1.90 -7.82 -5.25
CA SER A 14 1.74 -7.34 -3.88
C SER A 14 3.09 -7.21 -3.19
N LEU A 15 3.38 -6.03 -2.65
CA LEU A 15 4.60 -5.78 -1.89
C LEU A 15 4.37 -5.99 -0.39
N GLU A 16 5.24 -6.77 0.21
CA GLU A 16 5.41 -6.82 1.65
C GLU A 16 6.24 -5.63 2.11
N VAL A 17 5.82 -5.00 3.20
CA VAL A 17 6.49 -3.83 3.76
C VAL A 17 7.01 -4.19 5.14
N ARG A 18 8.32 -4.07 5.36
CA ARG A 18 8.96 -4.33 6.65
C ARG A 18 9.77 -3.12 7.09
N GLN A 19 9.96 -2.95 8.40
CA GLN A 19 10.90 -1.94 8.91
C GLN A 19 12.30 -2.30 8.42
N GLY A 20 12.99 -1.34 7.81
CA GLY A 20 14.35 -1.51 7.29
C GLY A 20 15.29 -0.45 7.85
N GLU A 21 16.58 -0.74 7.78
CA GLU A 21 17.63 0.21 8.13
C GLU A 21 18.74 0.14 7.06
N ARG A 22 18.77 1.15 6.19
CA ARG A 22 19.76 1.23 5.10
C ARG A 22 20.12 2.70 4.81
N PRO A 23 21.40 3.08 4.67
CA PRO A 23 21.77 4.38 4.11
C PRO A 23 21.31 4.48 2.64
N PRO A 24 20.78 5.61 2.15
CA PRO A 24 20.77 6.97 2.71
C PRO A 24 19.53 7.32 3.58
N TRP A 25 18.76 6.34 4.02
CA TRP A 25 17.49 6.54 4.71
C TRP A 25 17.69 6.88 6.21
N HIS A 26 16.69 7.53 6.81
CA HIS A 26 16.68 7.84 8.23
C HIS A 26 16.51 6.56 9.07
N PRO A 27 17.31 6.36 10.14
CA PRO A 27 17.19 5.20 11.03
C PRO A 27 15.80 5.16 11.68
N GLY A 28 15.09 4.04 11.56
CA GLY A 28 13.73 3.89 12.10
C GLY A 28 12.61 4.58 11.31
N ARG A 29 12.91 5.25 10.18
CA ARG A 29 11.90 5.81 9.27
C ARG A 29 12.12 5.36 7.83
N CYS A 30 12.57 4.11 7.69
CA CYS A 30 12.77 3.42 6.44
C CYS A 30 12.00 2.11 6.45
N ALA A 31 11.43 1.77 5.31
CA ALA A 31 10.81 0.49 5.07
C ALA A 31 11.43 -0.19 3.86
N GLU A 32 11.67 -1.48 4.01
CA GLU A 32 11.97 -2.41 2.92
C GLU A 32 10.69 -2.76 2.18
N LEU A 33 10.76 -2.67 0.86
CA LEU A 33 9.75 -3.16 -0.07
C LEU A 33 10.20 -4.52 -0.56
N ARG A 34 9.40 -5.55 -0.31
CA ARG A 34 9.77 -6.95 -0.58
C ARG A 34 8.76 -7.63 -1.49
N LEU A 35 9.26 -8.48 -2.38
CA LEU A 35 8.47 -9.31 -3.28
C LEU A 35 8.98 -10.75 -3.18
N GLY A 36 8.12 -11.71 -2.83
CA GLY A 36 8.52 -13.11 -2.69
C GLY A 36 9.63 -13.35 -1.65
N GLY A 37 9.74 -12.48 -0.64
CA GLY A 37 10.80 -12.52 0.37
C GLY A 37 12.08 -11.77 0.01
N GLU A 38 12.29 -11.38 -1.25
CA GLU A 38 13.44 -10.59 -1.70
C GLU A 38 13.18 -9.08 -1.57
N VAL A 39 14.22 -8.30 -1.27
CA VAL A 39 14.09 -6.83 -1.19
C VAL A 39 14.21 -6.24 -2.58
N VAL A 40 13.14 -5.60 -3.05
CA VAL A 40 13.07 -4.95 -4.38
C VAL A 40 13.16 -3.43 -4.29
N GLY A 41 13.17 -2.86 -3.09
CA GLY A 41 13.24 -1.40 -2.93
C GLY A 41 13.17 -0.93 -1.49
N TYR A 42 13.19 0.39 -1.32
CA TYR A 42 13.12 1.06 -0.02
C TYR A 42 12.25 2.30 -0.11
N ALA A 43 11.53 2.63 0.96
CA ALA A 43 10.77 3.87 1.05
C ALA A 43 10.84 4.45 2.47
N GLY A 44 11.06 5.75 2.59
CA GLY A 44 11.23 6.37 3.89
C GLY A 44 11.61 7.84 3.85
N GLU A 45 11.83 8.40 5.04
CA GLU A 45 12.46 9.71 5.19
C GLU A 45 13.96 9.60 4.87
N LEU A 46 14.50 10.60 4.19
CA LEU A 46 15.94 10.68 3.93
C LEU A 46 16.69 11.10 5.21
N HIS A 47 17.93 10.62 5.34
CA HIS A 47 18.79 11.01 6.46
C HIS A 47 19.06 12.53 6.45
N PRO A 48 19.08 13.23 7.60
CA PRO A 48 19.28 14.68 7.66
C PRO A 48 20.55 15.19 6.97
N ARG A 49 21.62 14.39 6.98
CA ARG A 49 22.86 14.69 6.24
C ARG A 49 22.65 14.79 4.72
N VAL A 50 21.77 13.96 4.16
CA VAL A 50 21.43 13.94 2.73
C VAL A 50 20.56 15.15 2.39
N LEU A 51 19.60 15.46 3.27
CA LEU A 51 18.78 16.67 3.13
C LEU A 51 19.66 17.93 3.10
N ALA A 52 20.62 18.02 4.01
CA ALA A 52 21.53 19.15 4.10
C ALA A 52 22.46 19.27 2.88
N SER A 53 23.01 18.16 2.37
CA SER A 53 23.92 18.20 1.22
C SER A 53 23.21 18.48 -0.11
N TRP A 54 21.91 18.16 -0.22
CA TRP A 54 21.11 18.38 -1.43
C TRP A 54 20.17 19.59 -1.34
N GLY A 55 20.20 20.34 -0.22
CA GLY A 55 19.35 21.51 -0.01
C GLY A 55 17.86 21.19 0.05
N LEU A 56 17.50 19.97 0.48
CA LEU A 56 16.12 19.51 0.52
C LEU A 56 15.40 19.95 1.82
N PRO A 57 14.08 20.17 1.78
CA PRO A 57 13.29 20.47 2.97
C PRO A 57 13.42 19.41 4.07
N ALA A 58 13.18 19.80 5.32
CA ALA A 58 13.13 18.85 6.42
C ALA A 58 12.03 17.80 6.19
N ARG A 59 12.30 16.53 6.56
CA ARG A 59 11.39 15.39 6.41
C ARG A 59 11.00 15.07 4.97
N THR A 60 11.87 15.34 3.98
CA THR A 60 11.66 14.82 2.62
C THR A 60 11.66 13.29 2.64
N CYS A 61 10.58 12.73 2.11
CA CYS A 61 10.42 11.30 1.90
C CYS A 61 10.75 10.94 0.44
N ALA A 62 11.36 9.78 0.24
CA ALA A 62 11.58 9.20 -1.08
C ALA A 62 11.18 7.73 -1.10
N ALA A 63 11.09 7.17 -2.31
CA ALA A 63 10.94 5.74 -2.53
C ALA A 63 11.81 5.35 -3.74
N GLU A 64 12.47 4.22 -3.61
CA GLU A 64 13.30 3.57 -4.63
C GLU A 64 12.73 2.16 -4.85
N LEU A 65 12.60 1.77 -6.12
CA LEU A 65 12.09 0.45 -6.49
C LEU A 65 12.85 -0.03 -7.73
N ASP A 66 13.40 -1.23 -7.66
CA ASP A 66 14.02 -1.91 -8.80
C ASP A 66 12.92 -2.50 -9.69
N LEU A 67 12.67 -1.85 -10.82
CA LEU A 67 11.67 -2.28 -11.79
C LEU A 67 12.08 -3.55 -12.56
N SER A 68 13.37 -3.87 -12.63
CA SER A 68 13.85 -5.10 -13.26
C SER A 68 13.62 -6.33 -12.38
N ALA A 69 13.55 -6.13 -11.06
CA ALA A 69 13.16 -7.16 -10.11
C ALA A 69 11.64 -7.38 -10.04
N LEU A 70 10.83 -6.49 -10.64
CA LEU A 70 9.40 -6.70 -10.75
C LEU A 70 9.13 -7.60 -11.97
N PRO A 71 8.39 -8.72 -11.79
CA PRO A 71 7.92 -9.50 -12.92
C PRO A 71 6.89 -8.63 -13.66
N VAL A 72 7.32 -7.97 -14.73
CA VAL A 72 6.42 -7.36 -15.71
C VAL A 72 5.76 -8.53 -16.44
N THR A 73 4.74 -9.06 -15.80
CA THR A 73 3.92 -10.12 -16.39
C THR A 73 3.16 -9.44 -17.53
N GLU A 74 3.13 -10.06 -18.70
CA GLU A 74 2.11 -9.71 -19.69
C GLU A 74 0.78 -9.71 -18.95
N VAL A 75 0.07 -8.58 -18.91
CA VAL A 75 -1.19 -8.45 -18.18
C VAL A 75 -2.05 -9.62 -18.63
N PRO A 76 -2.28 -10.63 -17.77
CA PRO A 76 -3.07 -11.78 -18.18
C PRO A 76 -4.44 -11.23 -18.58
N PRO A 77 -5.09 -11.78 -19.63
CA PRO A 77 -6.41 -11.32 -20.02
C PRO A 77 -7.31 -11.37 -18.79
N VAL A 78 -7.63 -10.19 -18.25
CA VAL A 78 -8.46 -10.07 -17.07
C VAL A 78 -9.86 -10.47 -17.52
N THR A 79 -10.32 -11.63 -17.05
CA THR A 79 -11.73 -11.96 -17.13
C THR A 79 -12.46 -10.90 -16.31
N GLY A 80 -13.23 -10.05 -16.99
CA GLY A 80 -14.03 -9.03 -16.32
C GLY A 80 -14.96 -9.70 -15.30
N PRO A 81 -15.17 -9.10 -14.12
CA PRO A 81 -16.17 -9.62 -13.21
C PRO A 81 -17.55 -9.59 -13.89
N GLU A 82 -18.42 -10.52 -13.55
CA GLU A 82 -19.82 -10.42 -13.95
C GLU A 82 -20.41 -9.15 -13.34
N ILE A 83 -20.76 -8.20 -14.19
CA ILE A 83 -21.39 -6.94 -13.77
C ILE A 83 -22.88 -7.20 -13.64
N SER A 84 -23.44 -6.95 -12.45
CA SER A 84 -24.88 -7.00 -12.25
C SER A 84 -25.60 -6.04 -13.21
N ALA A 85 -26.64 -6.52 -13.88
CA ALA A 85 -27.53 -5.68 -14.68
C ALA A 85 -28.48 -4.82 -13.82
N TYR A 86 -28.49 -5.04 -12.50
CA TYR A 86 -29.32 -4.30 -11.56
C TYR A 86 -28.55 -3.11 -10.98
N PRO A 87 -29.18 -1.95 -10.83
CA PRO A 87 -28.53 -0.78 -10.26
C PRO A 87 -28.10 -1.05 -8.80
N PRO A 88 -26.90 -0.59 -8.40
CA PRO A 88 -26.45 -0.73 -7.02
C PRO A 88 -27.32 0.14 -6.09
N ALA A 89 -27.74 -0.45 -4.97
CA ALA A 89 -28.38 0.29 -3.89
C ALA A 89 -27.32 0.65 -2.85
N TYR A 90 -27.10 1.95 -2.64
CA TYR A 90 -26.23 2.46 -1.59
C TYR A 90 -27.08 2.86 -0.38
N LEU A 91 -26.66 2.44 0.81
CA LEU A 91 -27.31 2.81 2.07
C LEU A 91 -26.27 3.37 3.03
N ASP A 92 -26.45 4.62 3.41
CA ASP A 92 -25.70 5.23 4.51
C ASP A 92 -26.37 4.90 5.84
N VAL A 93 -25.59 4.41 6.81
CA VAL A 93 -26.06 4.10 8.16
C VAL A 93 -25.31 4.90 9.21
N ALA A 94 -26.04 5.48 10.15
CA ALA A 94 -25.47 6.15 11.31
C ALA A 94 -25.60 5.25 12.54
N LEU A 95 -24.48 4.70 13.01
CA LEU A 95 -24.44 3.82 14.17
C LEU A 95 -24.08 4.61 15.43
N VAL A 96 -24.91 4.52 16.47
CA VAL A 96 -24.61 5.08 17.80
C VAL A 96 -24.00 3.98 18.66
N VAL A 97 -22.73 4.14 19.04
CA VAL A 97 -21.98 3.16 19.85
C VAL A 97 -21.32 3.82 21.05
N ALA A 98 -20.96 3.01 22.06
CA ALA A 98 -20.20 3.49 23.20
C ALA A 98 -18.78 3.89 22.79
N ARG A 99 -18.19 4.91 23.45
CA ARG A 99 -16.83 5.42 23.14
C ARG A 99 -15.71 4.38 23.24
N SER A 100 -15.93 3.32 24.02
CA SER A 100 -14.97 2.23 24.20
C SER A 100 -14.92 1.27 23.02
N VAL A 101 -15.84 1.39 22.04
CA VAL A 101 -15.85 0.53 20.85
C VAL A 101 -14.82 1.07 19.85
N PRO A 102 -13.76 0.31 19.55
CA PRO A 102 -12.76 0.72 18.57
C PRO A 102 -13.35 0.63 17.15
N VAL A 103 -12.96 1.57 16.29
CA VAL A 103 -13.21 1.46 14.86
C VAL A 103 -12.21 0.45 14.29
N SER A 104 -12.62 -0.81 14.17
CA SER A 104 -11.85 -1.88 13.53
C SER A 104 -12.57 -2.41 12.28
N PRO A 105 -11.84 -2.96 11.29
CA PRO A 105 -12.44 -3.60 10.12
C PRO A 105 -13.25 -4.87 10.46
N SER A 106 -13.28 -5.31 11.72
CA SER A 106 -14.15 -6.37 12.20
C SER A 106 -15.49 -5.87 12.78
N CYS A 107 -15.66 -4.55 12.96
CA CYS A 107 -16.95 -3.97 13.39
C CYS A 107 -17.99 -3.96 12.23
N CYS A 108 -17.55 -4.23 11.01
CA CYS A 108 -18.39 -4.36 9.81
C CYS A 108 -19.01 -5.76 9.67
N HIS A 109 -19.73 -6.24 10.69
CA HIS A 109 -20.65 -7.37 10.51
C HIS A 109 -21.89 -6.99 9.65
N VAL A 110 -21.95 -5.72 9.20
CA VAL A 110 -22.97 -5.14 8.32
C VAL A 110 -22.64 -5.37 6.84
N CYS A 111 -21.41 -5.77 6.49
CA CYS A 111 -21.08 -6.15 5.13
C CYS A 111 -21.49 -7.62 4.91
N PRO A 112 -22.50 -7.93 4.06
CA PRO A 112 -22.71 -9.29 3.63
C PRO A 112 -21.44 -9.76 2.92
N SER A 113 -20.93 -10.94 3.30
CA SER A 113 -19.85 -11.63 2.59
C SER A 113 -20.25 -11.76 1.12
N SER A 114 -19.44 -11.18 0.23
CA SER A 114 -19.66 -11.16 -1.22
C SER A 114 -19.45 -12.52 -1.89
N THR A 115 -20.00 -13.60 -1.31
CA THR A 115 -19.88 -14.98 -1.83
C THR A 115 -21.25 -15.63 -2.09
N ASP A 116 -22.34 -14.86 -2.10
CA ASP A 116 -23.65 -15.32 -2.60
C ASP A 116 -24.06 -14.48 -3.81
N VAL A 117 -23.42 -14.75 -4.95
CA VAL A 117 -24.01 -14.77 -6.30
C VAL A 117 -23.34 -15.89 -7.06
#